data_AF-A0A0F5PAA4-F1
#
_entry.id   AF-A0A0F5PAA4-F1
#
_cell.length_a   1.000
_cell.length_b   1.000
_cell.length_c   1.000
_cell.angle_alpha   90.00
_cell.angle_beta   90.00
_cell.angle_gamma   90.00
#
_symmetry.space_group_name_H-M   'P 1'
#
loop_
_entity.id
_entity.type
_entity.pdbx_description
1 polymer ?
#
loop_
_entity_poly.entity_id
_entity_poly.type
_entity_poly.pdbx_seq_one_letter_code
_entity_poly.pdbx_strand_id
1 'polypeptide(L)'
;MLAIAMKSSELCDPKCWIWTVRRVPALVEAEVPMDQEERAELVTRIFARITSKLEDAAADAMEGQSKEANEREQIARAERIETSARDIQLMAEAAAAILRQACQSARKRGSDSNSVQI
;
A
#
# COMPACT_ATOMS: atom_id res chain seq x y z
N MET A 1 -7.77 -18.14 18.37
CA MET A 1 -9.09 -18.24 19.03
C MET A 1 -9.75 -16.86 19.04
N LEU A 2 -11.01 -16.77 19.48
CA LEU A 2 -11.78 -15.54 19.74
C LEU A 2 -11.02 -14.56 20.67
N ALA A 3 -11.28 -13.25 20.74
CA ALA A 3 -12.01 -12.30 19.87
C ALA A 3 -11.51 -10.86 20.24
N ILE A 4 -12.20 -9.70 20.30
CA ILE A 4 -13.60 -9.21 20.27
C ILE A 4 -13.59 -7.80 19.61
N ALA A 5 -14.74 -7.32 19.10
CA ALA A 5 -14.85 -5.99 18.48
C ALA A 5 -15.18 -4.86 19.49
N MET A 6 -14.76 -3.63 19.18
CA MET A 6 -15.26 -2.41 19.83
C MET A 6 -15.76 -1.40 18.80
N LYS A 7 -17.00 -0.94 18.99
CA LYS A 7 -17.62 0.18 18.26
C LYS A 7 -17.13 1.48 18.89
N SER A 8 -16.10 2.12 18.31
CA SER A 8 -15.66 3.44 18.78
C SER A 8 -16.65 4.51 18.33
N SER A 9 -17.50 4.96 19.24
CA SER A 9 -18.48 6.04 19.02
C SER A 9 -17.95 7.42 19.41
N GLU A 10 -16.64 7.58 19.54
CA GLU A 10 -15.98 8.76 20.12
C GLU A 10 -14.96 9.39 19.14
N LEU A 11 -15.45 9.87 17.99
CA LEU A 11 -14.69 10.78 17.11
C LEU A 11 -15.64 11.56 16.17
N CYS A 12 -16.60 12.27 16.77
CA CYS A 12 -17.49 13.19 16.05
C CYS A 12 -16.79 14.51 15.69
N ASP A 13 -15.79 14.45 14.80
CA ASP A 13 -15.30 15.61 14.05
C ASP A 13 -15.50 15.35 12.54
N PRO A 14 -16.40 16.08 11.85
CA PRO A 14 -16.66 15.89 10.43
C PRO A 14 -15.47 16.28 9.52
N LYS A 15 -14.33 16.73 10.06
CA LYS A 15 -13.09 17.02 9.33
C LYS A 15 -11.99 15.98 9.51
N CYS A 16 -12.17 14.98 10.38
CA CYS A 16 -11.11 13.99 10.69
C CYS A 16 -11.17 12.73 9.80
N TRP A 17 -11.05 12.90 8.48
CA TRP A 17 -10.94 11.79 7.50
C TRP A 17 -9.48 11.30 7.32
N ILE A 18 -8.70 11.34 8.40
CA ILE A 18 -7.32 10.83 8.45
C ILE A 18 -7.38 9.31 8.64
N TRP A 19 -7.42 8.59 7.52
CA TRP A 19 -7.34 7.13 7.46
C TRP A 19 -6.03 6.65 8.10
N THR A 20 -6.11 6.30 9.38
CA THR A 20 -4.95 5.89 10.18
C THR A 20 -4.61 4.44 9.86
N VAL A 21 -3.84 4.23 8.78
CA VAL A 21 -3.47 2.91 8.25
C VAL A 21 -2.72 2.09 9.31
N ARG A 22 -3.43 1.14 9.93
CA ARG A 22 -2.88 0.28 10.98
C ARG A 22 -2.09 -0.87 10.35
N ARG A 23 -0.80 -0.62 10.10
CA ARG A 23 0.23 -1.53 9.55
C ARG A 23 -0.08 -3.02 9.78
N VAL A 24 -0.25 -3.77 8.70
CA VAL A 24 -0.34 -5.23 8.72
C VAL A 24 1.07 -5.83 8.92
N PRO A 25 1.29 -6.74 9.89
CA PRO A 25 2.51 -7.52 9.99
C PRO A 25 2.40 -8.87 9.25
N ALA A 26 3.54 -9.41 8.84
CA ALA A 26 3.76 -10.74 8.24
C ALA A 26 3.08 -11.03 6.88
N LEU A 27 3.88 -10.98 5.80
CA LEU A 27 3.74 -11.88 4.62
C LEU A 27 4.93 -11.78 3.61
N VAL A 28 6.18 -11.77 4.09
CA VAL A 28 7.38 -11.95 3.22
C VAL A 28 8.45 -12.81 3.92
N GLU A 29 8.14 -14.09 4.16
CA GLU A 29 9.12 -15.11 4.61
C GLU A 29 9.43 -16.12 3.49
N ALA A 30 9.61 -15.60 2.27
CA ALA A 30 10.21 -16.32 1.16
C ALA A 30 11.40 -15.50 0.65
N GLU A 31 12.61 -15.85 1.07
CA GLU A 31 13.85 -15.31 0.47
C GLU A 31 14.04 -15.94 -0.92
N VAL A 32 13.24 -15.48 -1.88
CA VAL A 32 13.53 -15.69 -3.31
C VAL A 32 14.82 -14.90 -3.61
N PRO A 33 15.91 -15.53 -4.08
CA PRO A 33 17.19 -14.87 -4.30
C PRO A 33 17.16 -14.02 -5.57
N MET A 34 16.47 -12.89 -5.48
CA MET A 34 16.33 -11.89 -6.53
C MET A 34 17.57 -10.98 -6.59
N ASP A 35 17.97 -10.55 -7.77
CA ASP A 35 19.09 -9.62 -7.96
C ASP A 35 18.69 -8.14 -7.80
N GLN A 36 19.62 -7.20 -8.01
CA GLN A 36 19.36 -5.77 -7.79
C GLN A 36 18.59 -5.11 -8.96
N GLU A 37 18.73 -5.62 -10.18
CA GLU A 37 18.05 -5.15 -11.38
C GLU A 37 16.61 -5.67 -11.43
N GLU A 38 16.41 -6.97 -11.18
CA GLU A 38 15.09 -7.59 -10.99
C GLU A 38 14.26 -6.88 -9.91
N ARG A 39 14.88 -6.53 -8.76
CA ARG A 39 14.20 -5.75 -7.70
C ARG A 39 13.81 -4.35 -8.16
N ALA A 40 14.67 -3.67 -8.93
CA ALA A 40 14.39 -2.33 -9.44
C ALA A 40 13.26 -2.38 -10.48
N GLU A 41 13.26 -3.36 -11.37
CA GLU A 41 12.20 -3.57 -12.35
C GLU A 41 10.87 -3.94 -11.66
N LEU A 42 10.87 -4.86 -10.70
CA LEU A 42 9.67 -5.25 -9.96
C LEU A 42 9.05 -4.05 -9.21
N VAL A 43 9.86 -3.25 -8.52
CA VAL A 43 9.39 -2.02 -7.87
C VAL A 43 8.82 -1.03 -8.90
N THR A 44 9.47 -0.88 -10.07
CA THR A 44 8.99 -0.01 -11.16
C THR A 44 7.65 -0.47 -11.72
N ARG A 45 7.48 -1.78 -11.97
CA ARG A 45 6.22 -2.41 -12.40
C ARG A 45 5.11 -2.21 -11.35
N ILE A 46 5.43 -2.32 -10.06
CA ILE A 46 4.47 -2.05 -8.98
C ILE A 46 4.04 -0.57 -8.96
N PHE A 47 4.99 0.38 -9.07
CA PHE A 47 4.64 1.80 -9.14
C PHE A 47 3.76 2.14 -10.35
N ALA A 48 4.09 1.62 -11.54
CA ALA A 48 3.26 1.80 -12.73
C ALA A 48 1.83 1.27 -12.52
N ARG A 49 1.66 0.13 -11.82
CA ARG A 49 0.34 -0.43 -11.53
C ARG A 49 -0.43 0.32 -10.43
N ILE A 50 0.27 0.92 -9.47
CA ILE A 50 -0.31 1.85 -8.49
C ILE A 50 -0.83 3.11 -9.20
N THR A 51 -0.04 3.72 -10.08
CA THR A 51 -0.44 4.92 -10.84
C THR A 51 -1.69 4.67 -11.67
N SER A 52 -1.72 3.58 -12.48
CA SER A 52 -2.92 3.21 -13.25
C SER A 52 -4.16 3.05 -12.37
N LYS A 53 -4.05 2.40 -11.21
CA LYS A 53 -5.20 2.24 -10.29
C LYS A 53 -5.61 3.54 -9.58
N LEU A 54 -4.69 4.49 -9.40
CA LEU A 54 -5.00 5.83 -8.90
C LEU A 54 -5.74 6.66 -9.96
N GLU A 55 -5.34 6.54 -11.23
CA GLU A 55 -6.01 7.18 -12.37
C GLU A 55 -7.43 6.62 -12.55
N ASP A 56 -7.60 5.29 -12.55
CA ASP A 56 -8.90 4.61 -12.57
C ASP A 56 -9.82 5.10 -11.43
N ALA A 57 -9.31 5.12 -10.18
CA ALA A 57 -10.08 5.53 -9.01
C ALA A 57 -10.38 7.04 -8.99
N ALA A 58 -9.50 7.88 -9.55
CA ALA A 58 -9.74 9.31 -9.69
C ALA A 58 -10.85 9.61 -10.70
N ALA A 59 -10.90 8.89 -11.83
CA ALA A 59 -12.00 8.99 -12.78
C ALA A 59 -13.34 8.60 -12.14
N ASP A 60 -13.38 7.47 -11.43
CA ASP A 60 -14.58 7.00 -10.72
C ASP A 60 -15.08 8.00 -9.67
N ALA A 61 -14.14 8.66 -8.97
CA ALA A 61 -14.41 9.71 -7.98
C ALA A 61 -14.83 11.06 -8.61
N MET A 62 -14.34 11.40 -9.81
CA MET A 62 -14.77 12.57 -10.55
C MET A 62 -16.20 12.42 -11.09
N GLU A 63 -16.52 11.27 -11.70
CA GLU A 63 -17.88 10.96 -12.14
C GLU A 63 -18.88 10.93 -10.98
N GLY A 64 -18.44 10.47 -9.80
CA GLY A 64 -19.24 10.46 -8.57
C GLY A 64 -19.68 11.85 -8.08
N GLN A 65 -19.13 12.95 -8.61
CA GLN A 65 -19.55 14.32 -8.27
C GLN A 65 -20.77 14.81 -9.08
N SER A 66 -21.30 13.99 -10.00
CA SER A 66 -22.52 14.33 -10.74
C SER A 66 -23.74 14.43 -9.81
N LYS A 67 -24.48 15.54 -9.92
CA LYS A 67 -25.72 15.80 -9.19
C LYS A 67 -26.91 14.96 -9.68
N GLU A 68 -26.74 14.27 -10.79
CA GLU A 68 -27.80 13.50 -11.47
C GLU A 68 -27.60 11.98 -11.31
N ALA A 69 -26.51 11.55 -10.66
CA ALA A 69 -26.20 10.13 -10.44
C ALA A 69 -27.17 9.46 -9.44
N ASN A 70 -27.53 8.21 -9.71
CA ASN A 70 -28.41 7.42 -8.85
C ASN A 70 -27.69 7.05 -7.54
N GLU A 71 -28.41 7.06 -6.40
CA GLU A 71 -27.90 6.63 -5.09
C GLU A 71 -27.21 5.25 -5.16
N ARG A 72 -27.80 4.29 -5.87
CA ARG A 72 -27.22 2.95 -6.06
C ARG A 72 -25.92 2.96 -6.86
N GLU A 73 -25.79 3.88 -7.82
CA GLU A 73 -24.57 4.04 -8.62
C GLU A 73 -23.47 4.74 -7.80
N GLN A 74 -23.82 5.71 -6.95
CA GLN A 74 -22.88 6.34 -6.03
C GLN A 74 -22.34 5.33 -4.99
N ILE A 75 -23.19 4.47 -4.43
CA ILE A 75 -22.75 3.37 -3.54
C ILE A 75 -21.80 2.43 -4.29
N ALA A 76 -22.18 1.95 -5.47
CA ALA A 76 -21.33 1.05 -6.27
C ALA A 76 -20.00 1.71 -6.74
N ARG A 77 -19.95 3.05 -6.87
CA ARG A 77 -18.70 3.80 -7.09
C ARG A 77 -17.84 3.83 -5.83
N ALA A 78 -18.42 4.15 -4.68
CA ALA A 78 -17.71 4.18 -3.40
C ALA A 78 -17.05 2.82 -3.07
N GLU A 79 -17.77 1.71 -3.31
CA GLU A 79 -17.24 0.35 -3.14
C GLU A 79 -16.04 0.04 -4.06
N ARG A 80 -16.06 0.51 -5.31
CA ARG A 80 -14.93 0.38 -6.24
C ARG A 80 -13.72 1.23 -5.82
N ILE A 81 -13.96 2.46 -5.39
CA ILE A 81 -12.92 3.37 -4.90
C ILE A 81 -12.26 2.79 -3.64
N GLU A 82 -13.05 2.26 -2.69
CA GLU A 82 -12.51 1.60 -1.49
C GLU A 82 -11.71 0.34 -1.85
N THR A 83 -12.22 -0.49 -2.76
CA THR A 83 -11.51 -1.69 -3.23
C THR A 83 -10.17 -1.32 -3.88
N SER A 84 -10.15 -0.31 -4.75
CA SER A 84 -8.91 0.19 -5.36
C SER A 84 -7.94 0.77 -4.35
N ALA A 85 -8.41 1.48 -3.31
CA ALA A 85 -7.56 1.99 -2.24
C ALA A 85 -6.90 0.86 -1.43
N ARG A 86 -7.63 -0.23 -1.14
CA ARG A 86 -7.09 -1.43 -0.48
C ARG A 86 -6.02 -2.13 -1.35
N ASP A 87 -6.27 -2.29 -2.65
CA ASP A 87 -5.29 -2.84 -3.61
C ASP A 87 -4.01 -1.98 -3.67
N ILE A 88 -4.16 -0.65 -3.71
CA ILE A 88 -3.04 0.31 -3.73
C ILE A 88 -2.22 0.20 -2.45
N GLN A 89 -2.86 0.08 -1.27
CA GLN A 89 -2.15 -0.15 -0.01
C GLN A 89 -1.32 -1.42 -0.05
N LEU A 90 -1.89 -2.56 -0.48
CA LEU A 90 -1.18 -3.84 -0.53
C LEU A 90 0.03 -3.79 -1.48
N MET A 91 -0.12 -3.16 -2.65
CA MET A 91 0.98 -2.95 -3.59
C MET A 91 2.08 -2.03 -3.01
N ALA A 92 1.70 -0.95 -2.32
CA ALA A 92 2.65 -0.04 -1.68
C ALA A 92 3.41 -0.72 -0.51
N GLU A 93 2.73 -1.55 0.29
CA GLU A 93 3.35 -2.33 1.37
C GLU A 93 4.35 -3.37 0.82
N ALA A 94 4.04 -4.01 -0.31
CA ALA A 94 4.94 -4.93 -1.02
C ALA A 94 6.19 -4.21 -1.57
N ALA A 95 6.03 -3.09 -2.28
CA ALA A 95 7.16 -2.27 -2.75
C ALA A 95 8.03 -1.79 -1.58
N ALA A 96 7.41 -1.33 -0.49
CA ALA A 96 8.13 -0.94 0.72
C ALA A 96 8.87 -2.12 1.39
N ALA A 97 8.37 -3.35 1.30
CA ALA A 97 9.07 -4.54 1.81
C ALA A 97 10.35 -4.83 1.00
N ILE A 98 10.25 -4.85 -0.34
CA ILE A 98 11.38 -5.06 -1.26
C ILE A 98 12.48 -4.01 -1.04
N LEU A 99 12.09 -2.73 -0.94
CA LEU A 99 13.03 -1.63 -0.69
C LEU A 99 13.73 -1.74 0.68
N ARG A 100 13.01 -2.17 1.73
CA ARG A 100 13.60 -2.41 3.07
C ARG A 100 14.64 -3.53 3.04
N GLN A 101 14.37 -4.63 2.34
CA GLN A 101 15.34 -5.72 2.15
C GLN A 101 16.59 -5.23 1.41
N ALA A 102 16.43 -4.47 0.33
CA ALA A 102 17.56 -3.91 -0.42
C ALA A 102 18.47 -3.01 0.46
N CYS A 103 17.90 -2.13 1.27
CA CYS A 103 18.66 -1.28 2.21
C CYS A 103 19.39 -2.10 3.29
N GLN A 104 18.79 -3.18 3.81
CA GLN A 104 19.43 -4.06 4.79
C GLN A 104 20.64 -4.80 4.18
N SER A 105 20.50 -5.32 2.96
CA SER A 105 21.57 -6.00 2.21
C SER A 105 22.68 -5.06 1.74
N ALA A 106 22.41 -3.76 1.56
CA ALA A 106 23.45 -2.75 1.39
C ALA A 106 24.23 -2.52 2.70
N ARG A 107 23.54 -2.42 3.84
CA ARG A 107 24.16 -2.15 5.14
C ARG A 107 25.07 -3.28 5.65
N LYS A 108 24.73 -4.56 5.38
CA LYS A 108 25.62 -5.70 5.69
C LYS A 108 26.95 -5.60 4.94
N ARG A 109 26.92 -5.49 3.61
CA ARG A 109 28.11 -5.37 2.74
C ARG A 109 29.05 -4.21 3.16
N GLY A 110 28.50 -3.08 3.60
CA GLY A 110 29.30 -1.96 4.13
C GLY A 110 29.95 -2.23 5.50
N SER A 111 29.36 -3.11 6.31
CA SER A 111 29.94 -3.55 7.60
C SER A 111 31.05 -4.58 7.40
N ASP A 112 30.82 -5.56 6.51
CA ASP A 112 31.75 -6.65 6.21
C ASP A 112 33.03 -6.16 5.50
N SER A 113 32.97 -4.97 4.87
CA SER A 113 34.13 -4.32 4.23
C SER A 113 35.06 -3.62 5.24
N ASN A 114 34.63 -3.42 6.49
CA ASN A 114 35.33 -2.60 7.49
C ASN A 114 36.00 -3.45 8.61
N SER A 115 36.11 -4.77 8.39
CA SER A 115 36.71 -5.73 9.34
C SER A 115 38.08 -6.27 8.88
N VAL A 116 38.60 -5.82 7.74
CA VAL A 116 39.91 -6.23 7.20
C VAL A 116 40.98 -5.14 7.45
N GLN A 117 41.07 -4.66 8.69
CA GLN A 117 42.19 -3.87 9.23
C GLN A 117 42.35 -4.09 10.74
N ILE A 118 43.03 -5.18 11.14
CA ILE A 118 44.29 -5.20 11.93
C ILE A 118 45.03 -6.48 11.53
#